data_AF-A0AAN7YTC9-F1
#
_entry.id   AF-A0AAN7YTC9-F1
#
_cell.length_a   1.000
_cell.length_b   1.000
_cell.length_c   1.000
_cell.angle_alpha   90.00
_cell.angle_beta   90.00
_cell.angle_gamma   90.00
#
_symmetry.space_group_name_H-M   'P 1'
#
loop_
_entity.id
_entity.type
_entity.pdbx_description
1 polymer ?
#
loop_
_entity_poly.entity_id
_entity_poly.type
_entity_poly.pdbx_seq_one_letter_code
_entity_poly.pdbx_strand_id
1 'polypeptide(L)'
;MAGSPTIGTVEGPPAGHYWNTTLQYHSTLEYVKSPPSTYQQPATDLIGSLQAIQDVIDSDGFENEYQFEAALQSLLYSTHDAHVSFVAGVLSSFSFGSLNGLTSVSVDGVAPPKVYFTDDLLLNQTDPNTSWEPSAVALINGTNVYEYLTRFAALNSFGTLEPNADWNSLFESPVLDILDQFSVWGGDTTFYPGDVFNYTFENGTELQDEFLAVYDDSGPTGPLETGGDFYNFFVLGFYPASYDTSVSSNATDNATCQNFTSWGNSTQSTAYPDPNIVQADLGCSGYVTGYFLNDSDVAVLSLPTFWAVDNAIQTYSDAVQDFIDGAQAAGKTKIVIDLQSNGGGDVLLVSYRDLRAPRVLLVKLTCMIFSYAYTVFKQFFTSIDPYAGSFRRA
;
A
#
# COMPACT_ATOMS: atom_id res chain seq x y z
N MET A 1 43.24 -37.35 -21.18
CA MET A 1 42.43 -37.59 -19.97
C MET A 1 42.78 -36.49 -18.99
N ALA A 2 42.00 -35.41 -18.99
CA ALA A 2 42.06 -34.38 -17.97
C ALA A 2 40.63 -34.24 -17.46
N GLY A 3 40.43 -34.49 -16.17
CA GLY A 3 39.12 -34.61 -15.54
C GLY A 3 38.38 -33.28 -15.54
N SER A 4 37.05 -33.37 -15.71
CA SER A 4 36.14 -32.26 -15.44
C SER A 4 36.22 -31.89 -13.96
N PRO A 5 36.26 -30.59 -13.60
CA PRO A 5 36.07 -30.19 -12.22
C PRO A 5 34.61 -30.39 -11.86
N THR A 6 34.35 -31.27 -10.90
CA THR A 6 33.10 -31.32 -10.15
C THR A 6 32.85 -29.97 -9.50
N ILE A 7 31.78 -29.29 -9.91
CA ILE A 7 31.21 -28.17 -9.17
C ILE A 7 30.71 -28.76 -7.85
N GLY A 8 31.45 -28.51 -6.77
CA GLY A 8 30.99 -28.83 -5.43
C GLY A 8 29.76 -28.00 -5.13
N THR A 9 28.70 -28.67 -4.67
CA THR A 9 27.57 -28.03 -4.01
C THR A 9 28.11 -27.32 -2.77
N VAL A 10 28.32 -26.01 -2.87
CA VAL A 10 28.45 -25.17 -1.69
C VAL A 10 27.05 -25.08 -1.11
N GLU A 11 26.72 -25.96 -0.16
CA GLU A 11 25.59 -25.71 0.74
C GLU A 11 25.94 -24.44 1.51
N GLY A 12 25.40 -23.31 1.05
CA GLY A 12 25.37 -22.10 1.85
C GLY A 12 24.56 -22.35 3.12
N PRO A 13 24.76 -21.54 4.18
CA PRO A 13 23.86 -21.54 5.33
C PRO A 13 22.39 -21.53 4.87
N PRO A 14 21.47 -22.24 5.54
CA PRO A 14 20.05 -22.18 5.24
C PRO A 14 19.60 -20.72 5.15
N ALA A 15 18.68 -20.39 4.24
CA ALA A 15 18.21 -19.02 4.00
C ALA A 15 17.84 -18.27 5.31
N GLY A 16 17.32 -18.99 6.32
CA GLY A 16 17.03 -18.45 7.65
C GLY A 16 18.25 -17.87 8.39
N HIS A 17 19.46 -18.42 8.22
CA HIS A 17 20.69 -17.90 8.85
C HIS A 17 21.11 -16.55 8.25
N TYR A 18 20.97 -16.39 6.93
CA TYR A 18 21.24 -15.11 6.27
C TYR A 18 20.21 -14.05 6.67
N TRP A 19 18.94 -14.41 6.73
CA TRP A 19 17.88 -13.48 7.14
C TRP A 19 18.04 -13.00 8.58
N ASN A 20 18.30 -13.92 9.51
CA ASN A 20 18.57 -13.57 10.91
C ASN A 20 19.79 -12.64 11.01
N THR A 21 20.89 -12.93 10.30
CA THR A 21 22.08 -12.07 10.30
C THR A 21 21.79 -10.67 9.76
N THR A 22 21.01 -10.54 8.68
CA THR A 22 20.65 -9.24 8.10
C THR A 22 19.78 -8.43 9.05
N LEU A 23 18.78 -9.06 9.68
CA LEU A 23 17.84 -8.36 10.56
C LEU A 23 18.51 -7.81 11.82
N GLN A 24 19.65 -8.36 12.28
CA GLN A 24 20.45 -7.77 13.37
C GLN A 24 20.90 -6.33 13.08
N TYR A 25 20.98 -5.92 11.81
CA TYR A 25 21.37 -4.57 11.41
C TYR A 25 20.20 -3.59 11.35
N HIS A 26 18.98 -4.04 11.62
CA HIS A 26 17.81 -3.17 11.60
C HIS A 26 17.85 -2.22 12.80
N SER A 27 17.86 -0.91 12.51
CA SER A 27 18.13 0.14 13.49
C SER A 27 17.06 0.29 14.59
N THR A 28 15.86 -0.25 14.37
CA THR A 28 14.70 -0.07 15.26
C THR A 28 14.44 -1.27 16.19
N LEU A 29 15.25 -2.34 16.13
CA LEU A 29 15.01 -3.59 16.87
C LEU A 29 14.67 -3.38 18.36
N GLU A 30 15.49 -2.60 19.08
CA GLU A 30 15.27 -2.34 20.52
C GLU A 30 13.99 -1.54 20.78
N TYR A 31 13.62 -0.64 19.88
CA TYR A 31 12.41 0.17 19.99
C TYR A 31 11.16 -0.66 19.68
N VAL A 32 11.20 -1.53 18.68
CA VAL A 32 10.06 -2.41 18.35
C VAL A 32 9.85 -3.45 19.45
N LYS A 33 10.94 -3.95 20.05
CA LYS A 33 10.89 -4.90 21.18
C LYS A 33 10.40 -4.26 22.48
N SER A 34 10.71 -3.00 22.73
CA SER A 34 10.35 -2.29 23.95
C SER A 34 9.96 -0.85 23.65
N PRO A 35 8.80 -0.65 23.00
CA PRO A 35 8.40 0.66 22.51
C PRO A 35 8.00 1.58 23.67
N PRO A 36 8.09 2.91 23.47
CA PRO A 36 7.59 3.87 24.44
C PRO A 36 6.08 3.69 24.63
N SER A 37 5.55 4.09 25.80
CA SER A 37 4.11 3.94 26.12
C SER A 37 3.17 4.73 25.20
N THR A 38 3.70 5.65 24.41
CA THR A 38 2.95 6.40 23.39
C THR A 38 2.90 5.70 22.04
N TYR A 39 3.64 4.60 21.86
CA TYR A 39 3.54 3.76 20.66
C TYR A 39 2.19 3.05 20.65
N GLN A 40 1.54 3.05 19.48
CA GLN A 40 0.16 2.59 19.37
C GLN A 40 0.04 1.14 18.95
N GLN A 41 1.12 0.57 18.39
CA GLN A 41 1.17 -0.82 17.98
C GLN A 41 1.76 -1.70 19.10
N PRO A 42 1.49 -3.02 19.08
CA PRO A 42 2.11 -3.96 20.00
C PRO A 42 3.64 -3.99 19.91
N ALA A 43 4.28 -4.39 21.02
CA ALA A 43 5.71 -4.66 21.04
C ALA A 43 5.99 -6.02 20.39
N THR A 44 7.08 -6.10 19.62
CA THR A 44 7.48 -7.31 18.89
C THR A 44 8.96 -7.62 19.12
N ASP A 45 9.26 -8.77 19.71
CA ASP A 45 10.63 -9.28 19.83
C ASP A 45 11.03 -10.00 18.55
N LEU A 46 11.37 -9.25 17.50
CA LEU A 46 11.64 -9.80 16.16
C LEU A 46 12.68 -10.93 16.20
N ILE A 47 13.82 -10.69 16.86
CA ILE A 47 14.92 -11.67 16.93
C ILE A 47 14.52 -12.89 17.76
N GLY A 48 13.84 -12.70 18.90
CA GLY A 48 13.35 -13.80 19.73
C GLY A 48 12.32 -14.66 18.99
N SER A 49 11.39 -14.04 18.27
CA SER A 49 10.37 -14.73 17.49
C SER A 49 10.93 -15.45 16.27
N LEU A 50 11.96 -14.90 15.61
CA LEU A 50 12.67 -15.62 14.54
C LEU A 50 13.34 -16.90 15.07
N GLN A 51 13.93 -16.84 16.27
CA GLN A 51 14.46 -18.04 16.91
C GLN A 51 13.35 -19.04 17.22
N ALA A 52 12.18 -18.59 17.67
CA ALA A 52 11.04 -19.47 17.90
C ALA A 52 10.57 -20.16 16.59
N ILE A 53 10.56 -19.45 15.46
CA ILE A 53 10.29 -20.06 14.14
C ILE A 53 11.36 -21.10 13.79
N GLN A 54 12.64 -20.79 14.01
CA GLN A 54 13.74 -21.75 13.79
C GLN A 54 13.58 -23.02 14.64
N ASP A 55 13.17 -22.89 15.91
CA ASP A 55 12.95 -24.03 16.78
C ASP A 55 11.81 -24.94 16.28
N VAL A 56 10.77 -24.36 15.64
CA VAL A 56 9.69 -25.11 14.99
C VAL A 56 10.21 -25.85 13.74
N ILE A 57 11.09 -25.22 12.95
CA ILE A 57 11.75 -25.88 11.80
C ILE A 57 12.60 -27.06 12.29
N ASP A 58 13.44 -26.86 13.31
CA ASP A 58 14.36 -27.87 13.84
C ASP A 58 13.62 -29.06 14.47
N SER A 59 12.35 -28.87 14.86
CA SER A 59 11.48 -29.89 15.41
C SER A 59 10.50 -30.51 14.40
N ASP A 60 10.63 -30.20 13.11
CA ASP A 60 9.75 -30.68 12.03
C ASP A 60 8.26 -30.33 12.29
N GLY A 61 8.02 -29.12 12.82
CA GLY A 61 6.72 -28.69 13.32
C GLY A 61 5.79 -28.03 12.30
N PHE A 62 6.29 -27.65 11.12
CA PHE A 62 5.47 -27.12 10.03
C PHE A 62 5.01 -28.25 9.10
N GLU A 63 3.71 -28.32 8.80
CA GLU A 63 3.14 -29.36 7.94
C GLU A 63 3.51 -29.15 6.46
N ASN A 64 3.69 -27.90 6.06
CA ASN A 64 3.99 -27.50 4.68
C ASN A 64 4.64 -26.10 4.63
N GLU A 65 5.16 -25.75 3.45
CA GLU A 65 5.82 -24.46 3.21
C GLU A 65 4.92 -23.26 3.49
N TYR A 66 3.63 -23.34 3.14
CA TYR A 66 2.67 -22.26 3.41
C TYR A 66 2.58 -21.92 4.89
N GLN A 67 2.53 -22.92 5.78
CA GLN A 67 2.47 -22.66 7.22
C GLN A 67 3.75 -22.00 7.74
N PHE A 68 4.92 -22.38 7.22
CA PHE A 68 6.19 -21.75 7.55
C PHE A 68 6.23 -20.28 7.07
N GLU A 69 5.93 -20.05 5.80
CA GLU A 69 5.94 -18.71 5.21
C GLU A 69 4.89 -17.80 5.86
N ALA A 70 3.69 -18.30 6.17
CA ALA A 70 2.66 -17.54 6.86
C ALA A 70 3.08 -17.15 8.28
N ALA A 71 3.78 -18.02 9.01
CA ALA A 71 4.32 -17.72 10.33
C ALA A 71 5.42 -16.64 10.25
N LEU A 72 6.31 -16.74 9.26
CA LEU A 72 7.35 -15.73 9.02
C LEU A 72 6.73 -14.39 8.63
N GLN A 73 5.80 -14.37 7.67
CA GLN A 73 5.15 -13.15 7.20
C GLN A 73 4.38 -12.44 8.33
N SER A 74 3.64 -13.21 9.14
CA SER A 74 2.92 -12.69 10.31
C SER A 74 3.87 -12.01 11.31
N LEU A 75 5.05 -12.60 11.52
CA LEU A 75 6.08 -12.00 12.36
C LEU A 75 6.58 -10.68 11.76
N LEU A 76 6.86 -10.65 10.46
CA LEU A 76 7.37 -9.43 9.81
C LEU A 76 6.33 -8.29 9.87
N TYR A 77 5.06 -8.56 9.59
CA TYR A 77 3.98 -7.56 9.75
C TYR A 77 3.83 -7.06 11.18
N SER A 78 4.05 -7.92 12.18
CA SER A 78 4.03 -7.50 13.59
C SER A 78 5.17 -6.54 13.96
N THR A 79 6.17 -6.32 13.10
CA THR A 79 7.20 -5.32 13.36
C THR A 79 6.72 -3.89 13.11
N HIS A 80 5.62 -3.74 12.35
CA HIS A 80 5.06 -2.46 11.96
C HIS A 80 6.07 -1.53 11.25
N ASP A 81 6.94 -2.13 10.42
CA ASP A 81 7.88 -1.45 9.56
C ASP A 81 7.83 -2.03 8.14
N ALA A 82 7.32 -1.24 7.20
CA ALA A 82 7.16 -1.65 5.80
C ALA A 82 8.49 -1.97 5.08
N HIS A 83 9.65 -1.64 5.66
CA HIS A 83 10.97 -2.00 5.13
C HIS A 83 11.47 -3.36 5.63
N VAL A 84 10.75 -3.98 6.58
CA VAL A 84 10.98 -5.36 7.02
C VAL A 84 10.01 -6.26 6.28
N SER A 85 10.32 -6.49 5.01
CA SER A 85 9.49 -7.27 4.11
C SER A 85 10.21 -8.51 3.62
N PHE A 86 9.44 -9.52 3.25
CA PHE A 86 9.89 -10.76 2.64
C PHE A 86 8.92 -11.10 1.52
N VAL A 87 9.44 -11.40 0.34
CA VAL A 87 8.64 -11.96 -0.76
C VAL A 87 8.73 -13.47 -0.62
N ALA A 88 7.71 -14.04 0.01
CA ALA A 88 7.55 -15.48 0.19
C ALA A 88 7.25 -16.18 -1.15
N GLY A 89 7.67 -17.44 -1.29
CA GLY A 89 7.45 -18.20 -2.51
C GLY A 89 5.99 -18.61 -2.67
N VAL A 90 5.50 -19.48 -1.79
CA VAL A 90 4.12 -19.98 -1.87
C VAL A 90 3.11 -18.89 -1.51
N LEU A 91 3.35 -18.18 -0.40
CA LEU A 91 2.42 -17.21 0.15
C LEU A 91 2.25 -15.95 -0.72
N SER A 92 3.28 -15.51 -1.45
CA SER A 92 3.20 -14.30 -2.30
C SER A 92 2.93 -14.61 -3.78
N SER A 93 2.61 -15.86 -4.13
CA SER A 93 2.19 -16.20 -5.49
C SER A 93 0.77 -15.72 -5.79
N PHE A 94 -0.04 -15.57 -4.74
CA PHE A 94 -1.38 -15.06 -4.81
C PHE A 94 -1.63 -14.10 -3.67
N SER A 95 -2.29 -13.00 -4.00
CA SER A 95 -2.98 -12.13 -3.06
C SER A 95 -4.50 -12.35 -3.21
N PHE A 96 -5.29 -11.74 -2.34
CA PHE A 96 -6.74 -11.93 -2.32
C PHE A 96 -7.47 -10.60 -2.25
N GLY A 97 -8.66 -10.54 -2.84
CA GLY A 97 -9.46 -9.32 -2.85
C GLY A 97 -10.95 -9.59 -3.02
N SER A 98 -11.78 -8.69 -2.51
CA SER A 98 -13.21 -8.65 -2.84
C SER A 98 -13.40 -7.84 -4.12
N LEU A 99 -14.33 -8.27 -4.98
CA LEU A 99 -14.78 -7.45 -6.11
C LEU A 99 -15.52 -6.18 -5.67
N ASN A 100 -16.04 -6.16 -4.44
CA ASN A 100 -16.72 -5.02 -3.88
C ASN A 100 -15.71 -4.18 -3.08
N GLY A 101 -15.13 -3.19 -3.75
CA GLY A 101 -14.28 -2.18 -3.15
C GLY A 101 -14.97 -1.45 -2.00
N LEU A 102 -14.21 -1.12 -0.95
CA LEU A 102 -14.73 -0.38 0.20
C LEU A 102 -14.17 1.03 0.24
N THR A 103 -15.03 1.96 0.65
CA THR A 103 -14.66 3.34 0.97
C THR A 103 -15.23 3.74 2.34
N SER A 104 -14.39 4.36 3.18
CA SER A 104 -14.80 4.95 4.46
C SER A 104 -15.02 6.45 4.26
N VAL A 105 -16.26 6.93 4.35
CA VAL A 105 -16.60 8.34 4.12
C VAL A 105 -17.67 8.83 5.09
N SER A 106 -17.58 10.09 5.47
CA SER A 106 -18.66 10.80 6.14
C SER A 106 -19.40 11.66 5.14
N VAL A 107 -20.66 11.33 4.90
CA VAL A 107 -21.49 11.95 3.85
C VAL A 107 -21.76 13.44 4.05
N ASP A 108 -21.61 13.95 5.28
CA ASP A 108 -21.85 15.35 5.64
C ASP A 108 -20.56 16.08 6.11
N GLY A 109 -19.42 15.39 6.12
CA GLY A 109 -18.14 15.89 6.64
C GLY A 109 -18.16 16.24 8.15
N VAL A 110 -19.22 15.89 8.87
CA VAL A 110 -19.44 16.26 10.28
C VAL A 110 -19.61 15.02 11.15
N ALA A 111 -20.45 14.08 10.73
CA ALA A 111 -20.67 12.79 11.36
C ALA A 111 -19.42 11.90 11.24
N PRO A 112 -19.28 10.87 12.10
CA PRO A 112 -18.25 9.86 11.90
C PRO A 112 -18.41 9.15 10.55
N PRO A 113 -17.30 8.79 9.88
CA PRO A 113 -17.36 8.03 8.64
C PRO A 113 -18.04 6.68 8.80
N LYS A 114 -18.74 6.27 7.75
CA LYS A 114 -19.27 4.93 7.57
C LYS A 114 -18.60 4.25 6.37
N VAL A 115 -18.67 2.92 6.36
CA VAL A 115 -18.10 2.10 5.30
C VAL A 115 -19.18 1.83 4.26
N TYR A 116 -18.88 2.09 3.01
CA TYR A 116 -19.76 1.86 1.86
C TYR A 116 -19.02 1.06 0.81
N PHE A 117 -19.78 0.46 -0.11
CA PHE A 117 -19.20 0.03 -1.38
C PHE A 117 -18.82 1.24 -2.20
N THR A 118 -17.61 1.26 -2.75
CA THR A 118 -17.12 2.37 -3.56
C THR A 118 -18.00 2.57 -4.80
N ASP A 119 -18.36 1.48 -5.48
CA ASP A 119 -19.21 1.53 -6.67
C ASP A 119 -20.58 2.16 -6.39
N ASP A 120 -21.17 1.90 -5.22
CA ASP A 120 -22.44 2.53 -4.84
C ASP A 120 -22.28 4.06 -4.68
N LEU A 121 -21.18 4.51 -4.08
CA LEU A 121 -20.87 5.94 -3.94
C LEU A 121 -20.66 6.60 -5.31
N LEU A 122 -19.88 5.96 -6.19
CA LEU A 122 -19.59 6.46 -7.53
C LEU A 122 -20.85 6.48 -8.40
N LEU A 123 -21.68 5.44 -8.33
CA LEU A 123 -22.97 5.39 -9.02
C LEU A 123 -23.88 6.53 -8.55
N ASN A 124 -24.00 6.75 -7.24
CA ASN A 124 -24.82 7.82 -6.71
C ASN A 124 -24.31 9.22 -7.10
N GLN A 125 -23.00 9.39 -7.29
CA GLN A 125 -22.41 10.64 -7.74
C GLN A 125 -22.61 10.89 -9.24
N THR A 126 -22.51 9.84 -10.07
CA THR A 126 -22.51 9.95 -11.53
C THR A 126 -23.90 9.80 -12.16
N ASP A 127 -24.79 9.01 -11.55
CA ASP A 127 -26.18 8.81 -11.95
C ASP A 127 -27.12 8.82 -10.72
N PRO A 128 -27.35 10.01 -10.11
CA PRO A 128 -28.10 10.12 -8.87
C PRO A 128 -29.56 9.68 -9.03
N ASN A 129 -29.98 8.74 -8.19
CA ASN A 129 -31.35 8.22 -8.17
C ASN A 129 -32.14 8.79 -6.98
N THR A 130 -33.37 9.23 -7.22
CA THR A 130 -34.25 9.75 -6.14
C THR A 130 -34.89 8.65 -5.28
N SER A 131 -34.83 7.40 -5.72
CA SER A 131 -35.46 6.24 -5.07
C SER A 131 -34.46 5.24 -4.46
N TRP A 132 -33.16 5.52 -4.57
CA TRP A 132 -32.10 4.68 -4.04
C TRP A 132 -30.94 5.55 -3.58
N GLU A 133 -30.33 5.20 -2.46
CA GLU A 133 -29.11 5.81 -1.93
C GLU A 133 -28.15 4.71 -1.45
N PRO A 134 -26.82 4.95 -1.46
CA PRO A 134 -25.85 4.01 -0.91
C PRO A 134 -26.14 3.69 0.55
N SER A 135 -26.18 2.40 0.89
CA SER A 135 -26.34 1.96 2.27
C SER A 135 -24.99 1.56 2.85
N ALA A 136 -24.71 2.00 4.07
CA ALA A 136 -23.46 1.63 4.74
C ALA A 136 -23.47 0.13 5.11
N VAL A 137 -22.31 -0.49 5.03
CA VAL A 137 -22.07 -1.85 5.54
C VAL A 137 -22.14 -1.79 7.07
N ALA A 138 -23.06 -2.52 7.68
CA ALA A 138 -23.20 -2.61 9.12
C ALA A 138 -22.41 -3.79 9.69
N LEU A 139 -22.47 -4.95 9.03
CA LEU A 139 -21.84 -6.19 9.46
C LEU A 139 -21.08 -6.87 8.31
N ILE A 140 -19.99 -7.56 8.67
CA ILE A 140 -19.33 -8.57 7.84
C ILE A 140 -19.30 -9.87 8.64
N ASN A 141 -19.84 -10.95 8.08
CA ASN A 141 -19.99 -12.24 8.76
C ASN A 141 -20.68 -12.13 10.14
N GLY A 142 -21.70 -11.28 10.25
CA GLY A 142 -22.42 -11.01 11.50
C GLY A 142 -21.63 -10.24 12.55
N THR A 143 -20.40 -9.83 12.26
CA THR A 143 -19.55 -9.00 13.13
C THR A 143 -19.67 -7.54 12.71
N ASN A 144 -19.67 -6.61 13.66
CA ASN A 144 -19.68 -5.17 13.35
C ASN A 144 -18.55 -4.82 12.36
N VAL A 145 -18.87 -4.08 11.31
CA VAL A 145 -17.93 -3.77 10.21
C VAL A 145 -16.60 -3.20 10.72
N TYR A 146 -16.64 -2.32 11.72
CA TYR A 146 -15.42 -1.70 12.25
C TYR A 146 -14.57 -2.68 13.04
N GLU A 147 -15.18 -3.60 13.78
CA GLU A 147 -14.47 -4.65 14.49
C GLU A 147 -13.82 -5.63 13.49
N TYR A 148 -14.58 -6.06 12.49
CA TYR A 148 -14.09 -6.96 11.45
C TYR A 148 -12.91 -6.36 10.69
N LEU A 149 -13.07 -5.15 10.14
CA LEU A 149 -12.04 -4.48 9.36
C LEU A 149 -10.82 -4.09 10.22
N THR A 150 -10.99 -3.75 11.51
CA THR A 150 -9.82 -3.50 12.38
C THR A 150 -8.96 -4.74 12.52
N ARG A 151 -9.59 -5.91 12.68
CA ARG A 151 -8.88 -7.19 12.77
C ARG A 151 -8.26 -7.58 11.42
N PHE A 152 -8.97 -7.30 10.33
CA PHE A 152 -8.50 -7.56 8.97
C PHE A 152 -7.27 -6.71 8.64
N ALA A 153 -7.29 -5.41 8.93
CA ALA A 153 -6.15 -4.51 8.79
C ALA A 153 -4.94 -4.98 9.60
N ALA A 154 -5.15 -5.33 10.88
CA ALA A 154 -4.05 -5.78 11.74
C ALA A 154 -3.39 -7.09 11.25
N LEU A 155 -4.11 -7.90 10.47
CA LEU A 155 -3.60 -9.15 9.91
C LEU A 155 -2.95 -8.97 8.54
N ASN A 156 -3.55 -8.15 7.67
CA ASN A 156 -3.23 -8.12 6.24
C ASN A 156 -2.56 -6.82 5.77
N SER A 157 -2.55 -5.76 6.58
CA SER A 157 -1.77 -4.57 6.24
C SER A 157 -0.27 -4.88 6.33
N PHE A 158 0.53 -4.19 5.52
CA PHE A 158 2.00 -4.26 5.54
C PHE A 158 2.65 -3.87 6.87
N GLY A 159 1.85 -3.47 7.87
CA GLY A 159 2.30 -3.10 9.20
C GLY A 159 2.83 -1.68 9.23
N THR A 160 1.94 -0.71 9.27
CA THR A 160 2.30 0.70 9.44
C THR A 160 2.51 1.03 10.91
N LEU A 161 3.30 2.08 11.19
CA LEU A 161 3.59 2.54 12.55
C LEU A 161 2.33 2.90 13.35
N GLU A 162 1.27 3.32 12.67
CA GLU A 162 0.01 3.71 13.29
C GLU A 162 -1.17 2.83 12.84
N PRO A 163 -1.97 2.26 13.76
CA PRO A 163 -3.09 1.39 13.41
C PRO A 163 -4.15 2.03 12.50
N ASN A 164 -4.26 3.36 12.52
CA ASN A 164 -5.16 4.08 11.63
C ASN A 164 -4.65 4.17 10.19
N ALA A 165 -3.34 4.05 9.95
CA ALA A 165 -2.81 3.93 8.60
C ALA A 165 -3.06 2.51 8.05
N ASP A 166 -2.94 1.46 8.88
CA ASP A 166 -3.38 0.10 8.54
C ASP A 166 -4.88 0.02 8.25
N TRP A 167 -5.69 0.78 9.01
CA TRP A 167 -7.12 0.91 8.71
C TRP A 167 -7.34 1.58 7.36
N ASN A 168 -6.64 2.67 7.08
CA ASN A 168 -6.83 3.44 5.85
C ASN A 168 -6.41 2.66 4.60
N SER A 169 -5.42 1.76 4.68
CA SER A 169 -4.97 0.93 3.55
C SER A 169 -6.01 -0.10 3.09
N LEU A 170 -7.04 -0.36 3.89
CA LEU A 170 -8.15 -1.22 3.49
C LEU A 170 -9.04 -0.61 2.40
N PHE A 171 -9.04 0.71 2.25
CA PHE A 171 -10.02 1.39 1.42
C PHE A 171 -9.42 1.80 0.08
N GLU A 172 -10.27 1.82 -0.93
CA GLU A 172 -9.92 2.40 -2.22
C GLU A 172 -9.69 3.91 -2.07
N SER A 173 -8.75 4.42 -2.87
CA SER A 173 -8.48 5.84 -2.91
C SER A 173 -7.87 6.22 -4.25
N PRO A 174 -8.09 7.46 -4.72
CA PRO A 174 -7.55 7.90 -6.00
C PRO A 174 -6.04 7.77 -6.16
N VAL A 175 -5.30 7.81 -5.05
CA VAL A 175 -3.85 7.67 -5.09
C VAL A 175 -3.41 6.24 -5.42
N LEU A 176 -4.20 5.24 -5.04
CA LEU A 176 -3.95 3.84 -5.42
C LEU A 176 -4.20 3.65 -6.92
N ASP A 177 -5.24 4.28 -7.48
CA ASP A 177 -5.52 4.23 -8.91
C ASP A 177 -4.34 4.75 -9.76
N ILE A 178 -3.76 5.90 -9.40
CA ILE A 178 -2.64 6.48 -10.15
C ILE A 178 -1.32 5.73 -9.93
N LEU A 179 -1.24 4.92 -8.87
CA LEU A 179 -0.13 4.01 -8.60
C LEU A 179 -0.36 2.62 -9.20
N ASP A 180 -1.53 2.35 -9.79
CA ASP A 180 -1.96 1.04 -10.29
C ASP A 180 -1.86 -0.05 -9.21
N GLN A 181 -2.34 0.27 -8.01
CA GLN A 181 -2.28 -0.60 -6.82
C GLN A 181 -3.69 -0.93 -6.32
N PHE A 182 -3.84 -2.09 -5.70
CA PHE A 182 -5.07 -2.42 -4.98
C PHE A 182 -5.07 -1.80 -3.58
N SER A 183 -6.28 -1.66 -3.02
CA SER A 183 -6.40 -1.58 -1.56
C SER A 183 -6.17 -2.97 -0.96
N VAL A 184 -5.84 -3.02 0.33
CA VAL A 184 -5.69 -4.30 1.05
C VAL A 184 -6.97 -5.12 0.95
N TRP A 185 -8.15 -4.49 0.97
CA TRP A 185 -9.43 -5.20 0.80
C TRP A 185 -9.69 -5.65 -0.65
N GLY A 186 -9.32 -4.81 -1.62
CA GLY A 186 -9.67 -4.97 -3.03
C GLY A 186 -8.76 -5.94 -3.80
N GLY A 187 -7.58 -6.26 -3.28
CA GLY A 187 -6.64 -7.16 -3.97
C GLY A 187 -5.37 -7.50 -3.22
N ASP A 188 -4.92 -6.68 -2.28
CA ASP A 188 -3.62 -6.85 -1.61
C ASP A 188 -3.70 -7.67 -0.29
N THR A 189 -4.74 -8.49 -0.09
CA THR A 189 -4.82 -9.34 1.10
C THR A 189 -3.83 -10.50 1.01
N THR A 190 -2.92 -10.61 1.98
CA THR A 190 -1.87 -11.65 2.00
C THR A 190 -2.37 -13.01 2.48
N PHE A 191 -3.16 -13.04 3.55
CA PHE A 191 -3.59 -14.31 4.15
C PHE A 191 -4.96 -14.70 3.63
N TYR A 192 -5.08 -15.93 3.12
CA TYR A 192 -6.34 -16.45 2.61
C TYR A 192 -7.47 -16.28 3.63
N PRO A 193 -8.46 -15.41 3.35
CA PRO A 193 -9.48 -15.03 4.33
C PRO A 193 -10.65 -16.03 4.42
N GLY A 194 -10.68 -17.02 3.53
CA GLY A 194 -11.76 -18.01 3.39
C GLY A 194 -12.61 -17.79 2.12
N ASP A 195 -13.40 -18.80 1.78
CA ASP A 195 -14.05 -18.91 0.46
C ASP A 195 -15.22 -17.92 0.28
N VAL A 196 -16.04 -17.75 1.32
CA VAL A 196 -17.33 -17.03 1.25
C VAL A 196 -17.53 -16.19 2.50
N PHE A 197 -18.08 -15.00 2.34
CA PHE A 197 -18.46 -14.11 3.43
C PHE A 197 -19.73 -13.32 3.09
N ASN A 198 -20.37 -12.75 4.11
CA ASN A 198 -21.64 -12.03 3.95
C ASN A 198 -21.55 -10.60 4.49
N TYR A 199 -22.03 -9.64 3.71
CA TYR A 199 -22.31 -8.27 4.12
C TYR A 199 -23.76 -8.15 4.61
N THR A 200 -23.97 -7.39 5.67
CA THR A 200 -25.30 -6.88 6.06
C THR A 200 -25.25 -5.36 6.07
N PHE A 201 -26.16 -4.71 5.36
CA PHE A 201 -26.22 -3.26 5.22
C PHE A 201 -27.16 -2.61 6.24
N GLU A 202 -27.00 -1.32 6.51
CA GLU A 202 -27.86 -0.58 7.46
C GLU A 202 -29.34 -0.52 7.04
N ASN A 203 -29.64 -0.65 5.74
CA ASN A 203 -31.01 -0.75 5.23
C ASN A 203 -31.63 -2.16 5.42
N GLY A 204 -30.87 -3.12 5.95
CA GLY A 204 -31.31 -4.50 6.19
C GLY A 204 -31.15 -5.45 5.01
N THR A 205 -30.59 -5.03 3.88
CA THR A 205 -30.22 -5.94 2.79
C THR A 205 -28.97 -6.74 3.15
N GLU A 206 -28.78 -7.87 2.49
CA GLU A 206 -27.62 -8.74 2.65
C GLU A 206 -27.04 -9.08 1.28
N LEU A 207 -25.72 -9.22 1.21
CA LEU A 207 -25.00 -9.67 0.02
C LEU A 207 -23.99 -10.74 0.44
N GLN A 208 -24.04 -11.89 -0.21
CA GLN A 208 -22.99 -12.89 -0.12
C GLN A 208 -21.92 -12.60 -1.19
N ASP A 209 -20.67 -12.72 -0.80
CA ASP A 209 -19.51 -12.44 -1.65
C ASP A 209 -18.40 -13.46 -1.42
N GLU A 210 -17.43 -13.46 -2.33
CA GLU A 210 -16.28 -14.37 -2.35
C GLU A 210 -14.99 -13.56 -2.49
N PHE A 211 -13.92 -14.00 -1.84
CA PHE A 211 -12.60 -13.45 -2.12
C PHE A 211 -12.04 -14.13 -3.38
N LEU A 212 -11.62 -13.31 -4.34
CA LEU A 212 -10.90 -13.79 -5.51
C LEU A 212 -9.41 -13.83 -5.23
N ALA A 213 -8.75 -14.83 -5.81
CA ALA A 213 -7.29 -14.85 -5.86
C ALA A 213 -6.81 -13.94 -7.00
N VAL A 214 -5.91 -13.03 -6.67
CA VAL A 214 -5.13 -12.23 -7.61
C VAL A 214 -3.82 -12.99 -7.83
N TYR A 215 -3.51 -13.31 -9.08
CA TYR A 215 -2.25 -13.98 -9.43
C TYR A 215 -1.17 -12.92 -9.65
N ASP A 216 -0.20 -12.89 -8.75
CA ASP A 216 0.91 -11.93 -8.77
C ASP A 216 1.98 -12.42 -9.77
N ASP A 217 1.77 -12.08 -11.05
CA ASP A 217 2.53 -12.65 -12.17
C ASP A 217 4.04 -12.40 -12.06
N SER A 218 4.77 -13.46 -11.72
CA SER A 218 6.24 -13.50 -11.71
C SER A 218 6.87 -13.66 -13.11
N GLY A 219 6.04 -13.67 -14.15
CA GLY A 219 6.42 -13.85 -15.54
C GLY A 219 6.25 -15.30 -16.02
N PRO A 220 6.98 -15.71 -17.07
CA PRO A 220 6.74 -16.99 -17.75
C PRO A 220 7.17 -18.18 -16.89
N THR A 221 6.26 -18.76 -16.11
CA THR A 221 6.56 -19.89 -15.19
C THR A 221 6.70 -21.25 -15.89
N GLY A 222 6.17 -21.37 -17.12
CA GLY A 222 6.01 -22.65 -17.80
C GLY A 222 4.79 -23.43 -17.27
N PRO A 223 4.65 -24.72 -17.60
CA PRO A 223 3.53 -25.52 -17.09
C PRO A 223 3.71 -25.82 -15.59
N LEU A 224 2.78 -25.34 -14.77
CA LEU A 224 2.67 -25.68 -13.34
C LEU A 224 1.50 -26.66 -13.14
N GLU A 225 1.78 -27.96 -13.22
CA GLU A 225 0.75 -29.01 -13.22
C GLU A 225 0.57 -29.70 -11.86
N THR A 226 1.59 -29.62 -10.99
CA THR A 226 1.60 -30.25 -9.67
C THR A 226 2.06 -29.29 -8.57
N GLY A 227 1.74 -29.62 -7.32
CA GLY A 227 2.30 -28.88 -6.17
C GLY A 227 3.83 -28.90 -6.10
N GLY A 228 4.47 -29.93 -6.68
CA GLY A 228 5.92 -29.99 -6.81
C GLY A 228 6.47 -28.99 -7.83
N ASP A 229 5.78 -28.79 -8.95
CA ASP A 229 6.16 -27.78 -9.95
C ASP A 229 6.03 -26.38 -9.36
N PHE A 230 4.95 -26.15 -8.64
CA PHE A 230 4.69 -24.91 -7.92
C PHE A 230 5.82 -24.60 -6.90
N TYR A 231 6.16 -25.57 -6.03
CA TYR A 231 7.24 -25.40 -5.05
C TYR A 231 8.60 -25.16 -5.72
N ASN A 232 8.94 -25.95 -6.75
CA ASN A 232 10.21 -25.78 -7.47
C ASN A 232 10.35 -24.39 -8.07
N PHE A 233 9.29 -23.86 -8.67
CA PHE A 233 9.35 -22.55 -9.29
C PHE A 233 9.32 -21.43 -8.26
N PHE A 234 8.26 -21.35 -7.44
CA PHE A 234 8.04 -20.19 -6.56
C PHE A 234 8.94 -20.16 -5.33
N VAL A 235 9.38 -21.31 -4.83
CA VAL A 235 10.23 -21.39 -3.62
C VAL A 235 11.71 -21.53 -3.98
N LEU A 236 12.03 -22.40 -4.94
CA LEU A 236 13.42 -22.68 -5.30
C LEU A 236 13.94 -21.88 -6.51
N GLY A 237 13.06 -21.21 -7.26
CA GLY A 237 13.44 -20.49 -8.49
C GLY A 237 13.83 -21.41 -9.64
N PHE A 238 13.39 -22.67 -9.62
CA PHE A 238 13.72 -23.67 -10.63
C PHE A 238 12.62 -23.79 -11.68
N TYR A 239 12.99 -23.48 -12.93
CA TYR A 239 12.14 -23.74 -14.08
C TYR A 239 12.03 -25.25 -14.37
N PRO A 240 10.87 -25.73 -14.88
CA PRO A 240 10.76 -27.11 -15.31
C PRO A 240 11.74 -27.39 -16.46
N ALA A 241 12.25 -28.62 -16.55
CA ALA A 241 13.25 -28.99 -17.58
C ALA A 241 12.73 -28.82 -19.02
N SER A 242 11.41 -28.77 -19.20
CA SER A 242 10.73 -28.51 -20.47
C SER A 242 10.61 -27.02 -20.81
N TYR A 243 11.01 -26.12 -19.91
CA TYR A 243 10.95 -24.68 -20.13
C TYR A 243 12.00 -24.25 -21.17
N ASP A 244 11.53 -23.62 -22.24
CA ASP A 244 12.35 -23.10 -23.32
C ASP A 244 12.46 -21.57 -23.21
N THR A 245 13.62 -21.08 -22.78
CA THR A 245 13.92 -19.65 -22.65
C THR A 245 13.83 -18.89 -23.97
N SER A 246 13.85 -19.58 -25.13
CA SER A 246 13.70 -18.96 -26.45
C SER A 246 12.24 -18.62 -26.82
N VAL A 247 11.27 -19.18 -26.10
CA VAL A 247 9.83 -18.91 -26.29
C VAL A 247 9.36 -17.71 -25.45
N SER A 248 10.01 -17.47 -24.31
CA SER A 248 9.70 -16.35 -23.38
C SER A 248 10.13 -14.98 -23.90
N SER A 249 11.05 -14.90 -24.87
CA SER A 249 11.60 -13.62 -25.36
C SER A 249 10.67 -12.82 -26.30
N ASN A 250 9.44 -13.28 -26.53
CA ASN A 250 8.51 -12.66 -27.48
C ASN A 250 7.36 -11.86 -26.83
N ALA A 251 7.23 -11.89 -25.51
CA ALA A 251 6.35 -10.95 -24.81
C ALA A 251 7.15 -9.67 -24.50
N THR A 252 7.52 -8.92 -25.54
CA THR A 252 7.70 -7.47 -25.34
C THR A 252 6.30 -6.93 -25.12
N ASP A 253 5.91 -6.83 -23.85
CA ASP A 253 4.70 -6.11 -23.49
C ASP A 253 4.96 -4.65 -23.90
N ASN A 254 4.51 -4.31 -25.10
CA ASN A 254 4.71 -3.00 -25.70
C ASN A 254 3.63 -2.05 -25.16
N ALA A 255 3.37 -2.15 -23.86
CA ALA A 255 2.58 -1.20 -23.10
C ALA A 255 3.28 0.15 -23.23
N THR A 256 2.84 0.90 -24.23
CA THR A 256 3.32 2.26 -24.45
C THR A 256 2.72 3.09 -23.34
N CYS A 257 3.58 3.45 -22.40
CA CYS A 257 3.16 4.31 -21.32
C CYS A 257 2.52 5.60 -21.87
N GLN A 258 1.37 5.97 -21.31
CA GLN A 258 0.64 7.17 -21.69
C GLN A 258 1.09 8.33 -20.81
N ASN A 259 1.60 9.38 -21.44
CA ASN A 259 2.02 10.59 -20.76
C ASN A 259 0.82 11.52 -20.59
N PHE A 260 0.55 11.95 -19.36
CA PHE A 260 -0.58 12.81 -19.02
C PHE A 260 -0.13 14.22 -18.65
N THR A 261 -1.05 15.18 -18.75
CA THR A 261 -0.86 16.54 -18.22
C THR A 261 -1.67 16.79 -16.95
N SER A 262 -2.50 15.83 -16.55
CA SER A 262 -3.37 15.87 -15.38
C SER A 262 -3.81 14.45 -15.08
N TRP A 263 -3.80 14.06 -13.81
CA TRP A 263 -4.39 12.79 -13.39
C TRP A 263 -5.88 12.73 -13.70
N GLY A 264 -6.63 13.83 -13.63
CA GLY A 264 -8.06 13.85 -13.92
C GLY A 264 -8.44 13.56 -15.39
N ASN A 265 -7.47 13.63 -16.30
CA ASN A 265 -7.63 13.26 -17.72
C ASN A 265 -7.02 11.88 -18.03
N SER A 266 -6.50 11.20 -17.01
CA SER A 266 -5.93 9.86 -17.15
C SER A 266 -7.03 8.81 -17.26
N THR A 267 -6.67 7.62 -17.73
CA THR A 267 -7.55 6.45 -17.68
C THR A 267 -7.58 5.83 -16.28
N GLN A 268 -6.61 6.18 -15.43
CA GLN A 268 -6.42 5.64 -14.09
C GLN A 268 -7.38 6.28 -13.09
N SER A 269 -7.49 7.61 -13.07
CA SER A 269 -8.33 8.30 -12.09
C SER A 269 -9.04 9.50 -12.69
N THR A 270 -10.22 9.82 -12.15
CA THR A 270 -10.97 11.05 -12.47
C THR A 270 -11.11 11.98 -11.28
N ALA A 271 -10.54 11.62 -10.13
CA ALA A 271 -10.76 12.32 -8.87
C ALA A 271 -9.88 13.56 -8.68
N TYR A 272 -8.80 13.68 -9.46
CA TYR A 272 -7.84 14.78 -9.34
C TYR A 272 -8.27 15.99 -10.17
N PRO A 273 -8.19 17.22 -9.61
CA PRO A 273 -8.39 18.43 -10.39
C PRO A 273 -7.22 18.67 -11.36
N ASP A 274 -7.34 19.68 -12.21
CA ASP A 274 -6.23 20.10 -13.06
C ASP A 274 -5.08 20.71 -12.22
N PRO A 275 -3.85 20.20 -12.36
CA PRO A 275 -2.69 20.69 -11.62
C PRO A 275 -2.14 22.00 -12.19
N ASN A 276 -1.54 22.80 -11.32
CA ASN A 276 -0.74 23.96 -11.70
C ASN A 276 0.71 23.57 -12.03
N ILE A 277 1.19 22.49 -11.43
CA ILE A 277 2.55 21.97 -11.59
C ILE A 277 2.46 20.48 -11.89
N VAL A 278 3.21 20.04 -12.89
CA VAL A 278 3.20 18.66 -13.38
C VAL A 278 4.63 18.25 -13.61
N GLN A 279 5.05 17.15 -12.99
CA GLN A 279 6.31 16.52 -13.35
C GLN A 279 6.28 16.06 -14.80
N ALA A 280 7.39 16.22 -15.52
CA ALA A 280 7.53 15.67 -16.85
C ALA A 280 7.31 14.14 -16.84
N ASP A 281 6.70 13.63 -17.92
CA ASP A 281 6.39 12.20 -18.11
C ASP A 281 5.42 11.63 -17.05
N LEU A 282 4.42 12.44 -16.65
CA LEU A 282 3.37 12.04 -15.70
C LEU A 282 2.63 10.79 -16.19
N GLY A 283 2.46 9.81 -15.31
CA GLY A 283 1.86 8.51 -15.65
C GLY A 283 2.85 7.47 -16.16
N CYS A 284 4.10 7.89 -16.41
CA CYS A 284 5.21 7.01 -16.76
C CYS A 284 6.23 6.98 -15.63
N SER A 285 7.20 7.88 -15.71
CA SER A 285 8.25 8.01 -14.70
C SER A 285 7.98 9.18 -13.73
N GLY A 286 7.02 10.05 -14.07
CA GLY A 286 6.61 11.18 -13.25
C GLY A 286 5.33 10.92 -12.46
N TYR A 287 5.31 11.39 -11.20
CA TYR A 287 4.16 11.27 -10.29
C TYR A 287 3.82 12.57 -9.54
N VAL A 288 4.74 13.54 -9.50
CA VAL A 288 4.57 14.77 -8.73
C VAL A 288 3.59 15.73 -9.42
N THR A 289 2.61 16.18 -8.65
CA THR A 289 1.66 17.22 -9.06
C THR A 289 1.50 18.28 -7.99
N GLY A 290 1.22 19.52 -8.40
CA GLY A 290 1.05 20.64 -7.50
C GLY A 290 -0.21 21.45 -7.82
N TYR A 291 -0.93 21.86 -6.79
CA TYR A 291 -2.24 22.50 -6.88
C TYR A 291 -2.27 23.79 -6.07
N PHE A 292 -2.70 24.89 -6.69
CA PHE A 292 -2.85 26.20 -6.08
C PHE A 292 -4.34 26.49 -5.92
N LEU A 293 -4.87 26.30 -4.71
CA LEU A 293 -6.31 26.38 -4.47
C LEU A 293 -6.81 27.83 -4.64
N ASN A 294 -7.68 28.08 -5.61
CA ASN A 294 -8.05 29.45 -6.03
C ASN A 294 -8.59 30.32 -4.89
N ASP A 295 -9.50 29.78 -4.07
CA ASP A 295 -10.18 30.51 -3.01
C ASP A 295 -9.51 30.36 -1.63
N SER A 296 -8.21 30.04 -1.61
CA SER A 296 -7.46 29.77 -0.39
C SER A 296 -6.00 30.24 -0.45
N ASP A 297 -5.42 30.45 0.73
CA ASP A 297 -3.98 30.71 0.92
C ASP A 297 -3.13 29.42 0.91
N VAL A 298 -3.75 28.29 0.56
CA VAL A 298 -3.18 26.95 0.55
C VAL A 298 -2.74 26.54 -0.87
N ALA A 299 -1.56 25.93 -0.94
CA ALA A 299 -1.13 25.08 -2.04
C ALA A 299 -0.99 23.63 -1.56
N VAL A 300 -1.19 22.66 -2.45
CA VAL A 300 -1.04 21.22 -2.17
C VAL A 300 0.04 20.67 -3.10
N LEU A 301 1.06 20.05 -2.52
CA LEU A 301 2.08 19.27 -3.24
C LEU A 301 1.78 17.80 -3.01
N SER A 302 1.37 17.09 -4.06
CA SER A 302 1.12 15.65 -3.99
C SER A 302 2.38 14.90 -4.39
N LEU A 303 2.86 14.05 -3.49
CA LEU A 303 4.02 13.18 -3.66
C LEU A 303 3.58 11.74 -3.35
N PRO A 304 2.96 11.03 -4.32
CA PRO A 304 2.51 9.66 -4.12
C PRO A 304 3.66 8.65 -3.90
N THR A 305 4.89 9.01 -4.26
CA THR A 305 6.06 8.15 -4.11
C THR A 305 7.34 8.98 -4.00
N PHE A 306 8.35 8.46 -3.29
CA PHE A 306 9.74 8.95 -3.37
C PHE A 306 10.62 8.04 -4.24
N TRP A 307 10.03 7.18 -5.06
CA TRP A 307 10.74 6.36 -6.02
C TRP A 307 10.82 7.07 -7.38
N ALA A 308 12.03 7.37 -7.83
CA ALA A 308 12.28 7.84 -9.18
C ALA A 308 13.62 7.27 -9.68
N VAL A 309 13.71 7.01 -10.98
CA VAL A 309 14.90 6.45 -11.63
C VAL A 309 15.34 7.32 -12.81
N ASP A 310 16.60 7.20 -13.21
CA ASP A 310 17.17 7.86 -14.38
C ASP A 310 16.88 9.39 -14.44
N ASN A 311 16.31 9.87 -15.55
CA ASN A 311 15.99 11.29 -15.75
C ASN A 311 14.86 11.77 -14.84
N ALA A 312 14.02 10.88 -14.32
CA ALA A 312 12.90 11.25 -13.47
C ALA A 312 13.34 11.80 -12.11
N ILE A 313 14.54 11.45 -11.63
CA ILE A 313 15.13 12.03 -10.41
C ILE A 313 15.27 13.55 -10.53
N GLN A 314 15.74 14.01 -11.70
CA GLN A 314 15.90 15.45 -11.95
C GLN A 314 14.53 16.11 -12.14
N THR A 315 13.65 15.54 -12.95
CA THR A 315 12.33 16.16 -13.22
C THR A 315 11.45 16.20 -11.97
N TYR A 316 11.61 15.23 -11.06
CA TYR A 316 10.98 15.25 -9.73
C TYR A 316 11.44 16.47 -8.93
N SER A 317 12.75 16.67 -8.83
CA SER A 317 13.34 17.80 -8.08
C SER A 317 12.94 19.14 -8.70
N ASP A 318 12.91 19.21 -10.03
CA ASP A 318 12.46 20.40 -10.78
C ASP A 318 10.99 20.71 -10.49
N ALA A 319 10.10 19.71 -10.52
CA ALA A 319 8.68 19.88 -10.23
C ALA A 319 8.43 20.37 -8.79
N VAL A 320 9.18 19.85 -7.81
CA VAL A 320 9.11 20.33 -6.41
C VAL A 320 9.55 21.80 -6.32
N GLN A 321 10.60 22.20 -7.03
CA GLN A 321 11.06 23.60 -7.05
C GLN A 321 10.09 24.52 -7.77
N ASP A 322 9.59 24.12 -8.93
CA ASP A 322 8.57 24.86 -9.67
C ASP A 322 7.30 25.04 -8.83
N PHE A 323 6.93 24.06 -8.00
CA PHE A 323 5.86 24.20 -7.04
C PHE A 323 6.13 25.24 -5.97
N ILE A 324 7.32 25.26 -5.37
CA ILE A 324 7.68 26.23 -4.33
C ILE A 324 7.66 27.66 -4.89
N ASP A 325 8.32 27.85 -6.04
CA ASP A 325 8.39 29.15 -6.71
C ASP A 325 7.01 29.60 -7.20
N GLY A 326 6.23 28.68 -7.78
CA GLY A 326 4.87 28.92 -8.25
C GLY A 326 3.90 29.25 -7.12
N ALA A 327 3.98 28.53 -5.99
CA ALA A 327 3.15 28.80 -4.81
C ALA A 327 3.46 30.18 -4.22
N GLN A 328 4.75 30.55 -4.15
CA GLN A 328 5.17 31.88 -3.71
C GLN A 328 4.68 32.98 -4.66
N ALA A 329 4.81 32.78 -5.98
CA ALA A 329 4.34 33.72 -6.99
C ALA A 329 2.80 33.88 -6.97
N ALA A 330 2.08 32.79 -6.69
CA ALA A 330 0.63 32.78 -6.52
C ALA A 330 0.16 33.32 -5.14
N GLY A 331 1.08 33.80 -4.29
CA GLY A 331 0.76 34.39 -2.99
C GLY A 331 0.26 33.39 -1.95
N LYS A 332 0.56 32.10 -2.11
CA LYS A 332 0.19 31.05 -1.16
C LYS A 332 1.07 31.14 0.09
N THR A 333 0.47 30.93 1.26
CA THR A 333 1.14 31.06 2.57
C THR A 333 1.13 29.74 3.35
N LYS A 334 0.41 28.73 2.88
CA LYS A 334 0.34 27.39 3.50
C LYS A 334 0.60 26.35 2.42
N ILE A 335 1.40 25.34 2.76
CA ILE A 335 1.63 24.19 1.90
C ILE A 335 1.16 22.94 2.64
N VAL A 336 0.24 22.23 2.02
CA VAL A 336 -0.08 20.85 2.37
C VAL A 336 0.86 19.96 1.57
N ILE A 337 1.60 19.10 2.27
CA ILE A 337 2.32 18.01 1.63
C ILE A 337 1.43 16.78 1.76
N ASP A 338 0.90 16.36 0.63
CA ASP A 338 0.11 15.16 0.49
C ASP A 338 1.05 13.98 0.20
N LEU A 339 1.13 13.07 1.16
CA LEU A 339 1.91 11.83 1.10
C LEU A 339 1.01 10.60 1.17
N GLN A 340 -0.28 10.73 0.82
CA GLN A 340 -1.20 9.61 0.83
C GLN A 340 -0.62 8.44 0.02
N SER A 341 -0.67 7.24 0.60
CA SER A 341 -0.11 5.98 0.08
C SER A 341 1.38 6.03 -0.32
N ASN A 342 2.14 7.05 0.08
CA ASN A 342 3.56 7.11 -0.20
C ASN A 342 4.32 6.08 0.65
N GLY A 343 4.76 5.01 -0.01
CA GLY A 343 5.51 3.91 0.60
C GLY A 343 7.00 4.18 0.84
N GLY A 344 7.51 5.37 0.50
CA GLY A 344 8.92 5.69 0.58
C GLY A 344 9.62 5.72 -0.78
N GLY A 345 10.93 5.44 -0.77
CA GLY A 345 11.77 5.46 -1.96
C GLY A 345 13.17 5.99 -1.66
N ASP A 346 13.76 6.74 -2.60
CA ASP A 346 15.11 7.27 -2.44
C ASP A 346 15.12 8.44 -1.44
N VAL A 347 15.93 8.30 -0.39
CA VAL A 347 16.13 9.30 0.67
C VAL A 347 16.57 10.67 0.13
N LEU A 348 17.19 10.73 -1.05
CA LEU A 348 17.61 11.98 -1.67
C LEU A 348 16.42 12.80 -2.18
N LEU A 349 15.33 12.16 -2.61
CA LEU A 349 14.10 12.85 -3.04
C LEU A 349 13.30 13.41 -1.85
N VAL A 350 13.56 12.91 -0.64
CA VAL A 350 13.02 13.44 0.62
C VAL A 350 13.78 14.69 1.08
N SER A 351 14.96 14.99 0.51
CA SER A 351 15.80 16.08 1.02
C SER A 351 15.26 17.48 0.66
N TYR A 352 14.37 17.98 1.52
CA TYR A 352 13.69 19.29 1.51
C TYR A 352 14.62 20.50 1.71
N ARG A 353 15.85 20.45 1.18
CA ARG A 353 16.85 21.51 1.43
C ARG A 353 16.40 22.89 0.91
N ASP A 354 15.39 22.92 0.05
CA ASP A 354 14.87 24.12 -0.60
C ASP A 354 13.57 24.70 -0.02
N LEU A 355 12.89 24.03 0.93
CA LEU A 355 11.68 24.56 1.59
C LEU A 355 11.94 25.66 2.65
N ARG A 356 13.12 26.29 2.65
CA ARG A 356 13.46 27.40 3.56
C ARG A 356 12.84 28.73 3.11
N ALA A 357 11.54 28.76 2.85
CA ALA A 357 10.79 30.00 2.74
C ALA A 357 10.24 30.40 4.13
N PRO A 358 10.44 31.64 4.61
CA PRO A 358 10.20 32.01 6.02
C PRO A 358 8.73 32.09 6.46
N ARG A 359 7.77 31.51 5.72
CA ARG A 359 6.33 31.62 6.00
C ARG A 359 5.48 30.40 5.64
N VAL A 360 6.05 29.20 5.53
CA VAL A 360 5.28 28.00 5.16
C VAL A 360 4.90 27.22 6.42
N LEU A 361 3.59 27.15 6.72
CA LEU A 361 3.05 26.18 7.67
C LEU A 361 2.98 24.82 6.96
N LEU A 362 3.75 23.85 7.46
CA LEU A 362 3.76 22.47 6.96
C LEU A 362 2.59 21.71 7.58
N VAL A 363 1.58 21.34 6.78
CA VAL A 363 0.55 20.37 7.21
C VAL A 363 0.86 19.07 6.48
N LYS A 364 1.37 18.09 7.24
CA LYS A 364 1.73 16.76 6.76
C LYS A 364 0.54 15.83 6.94
N LEU A 365 0.00 15.32 5.85
CA LEU A 365 -0.80 14.09 5.90
C LEU A 365 0.20 12.94 5.66
N THR A 366 0.28 12.01 6.61
CA THR A 366 1.27 10.91 6.81
C THR A 366 1.75 10.23 5.51
N CYS A 367 3.01 9.79 5.35
CA CYS A 367 3.87 9.01 6.28
C CYS A 367 5.25 9.66 6.66
N MET A 368 5.82 9.23 7.79
CA MET A 368 7.12 9.56 8.45
C MET A 368 7.33 10.93 9.18
N ILE A 369 7.12 10.96 10.51
CA ILE A 369 7.68 11.87 11.55
C ILE A 369 7.30 13.38 11.52
N PHE A 370 6.43 13.83 12.43
CA PHE A 370 6.69 14.55 13.71
C PHE A 370 5.35 15.07 14.29
N SER A 371 5.25 15.03 15.62
CA SER A 371 4.04 15.25 16.44
C SER A 371 3.34 16.61 16.23
N TYR A 372 2.00 16.61 16.43
CA TYR A 372 1.04 17.73 16.54
C TYR A 372 0.56 18.44 15.25
N ALA A 373 -0.73 18.25 14.89
CA ALA A 373 -1.74 19.34 14.78
C ALA A 373 -3.05 18.87 14.08
N TYR A 374 -4.07 18.46 14.85
CA TYR A 374 -5.41 18.13 14.33
C TYR A 374 -6.40 19.32 14.36
N THR A 375 -6.05 20.47 14.93
CA THR A 375 -7.05 21.52 15.25
C THR A 375 -7.36 22.49 14.09
N VAL A 376 -6.70 22.40 12.93
CA VAL A 376 -6.82 23.44 11.86
C VAL A 376 -7.79 23.05 10.73
N PHE A 377 -8.21 21.78 10.63
CA PHE A 377 -8.94 21.28 9.46
C PHE A 377 -10.42 21.73 9.37
N LYS A 378 -11.11 21.98 10.50
CA LYS A 378 -12.56 22.28 10.52
C LYS A 378 -12.97 23.74 10.23
N GLN A 379 -12.04 24.64 9.89
CA GLN A 379 -12.37 26.05 9.63
C GLN A 379 -12.41 26.46 8.15
N PHE A 380 -11.99 25.62 7.18
CA PHE A 380 -11.63 26.13 5.84
C PHE A 380 -12.26 25.43 4.61
N PHE A 381 -13.05 24.35 4.76
CA PHE A 381 -13.67 23.66 3.60
C PHE A 381 -15.14 23.36 3.88
N THR A 382 -16.06 24.05 3.19
CA THR A 382 -17.51 23.88 3.37
C THR A 382 -18.23 23.24 2.17
N SER A 383 -17.53 22.81 1.11
CA SER A 383 -18.21 22.33 -0.11
C SER A 383 -17.46 21.31 -0.97
N ILE A 384 -16.35 20.71 -0.53
CA ILE A 384 -15.69 19.59 -1.22
C ILE A 384 -15.14 18.67 -0.14
N ASP A 385 -15.53 17.40 -0.16
CA ASP A 385 -15.06 16.38 0.77
C ASP A 385 -14.69 15.09 0.00
N PRO A 386 -13.41 14.92 -0.35
CA PRO A 386 -12.89 13.66 -0.85
C PRO A 386 -12.33 12.77 0.28
N TYR A 387 -12.42 13.15 1.57
CA TYR A 387 -11.59 12.56 2.64
C TYR A 387 -12.17 12.51 4.07
N ALA A 388 -13.48 12.56 4.33
CA ALA A 388 -13.99 12.46 5.72
C ALA A 388 -14.05 11.03 6.29
N GLY A 389 -12.98 10.26 6.06
CA GLY A 389 -12.89 8.82 6.27
C GLY A 389 -12.13 8.30 7.48
N SER A 390 -11.60 9.11 8.41
CA SER A 390 -10.86 8.51 9.55
C SER A 390 -10.63 9.42 10.75
N PHE A 391 -11.59 9.45 11.69
CA PHE A 391 -11.32 9.86 13.07
C PHE A 391 -12.07 8.97 14.08
N ARG A 392 -11.36 7.98 14.66
CA ARG A 392 -11.69 7.51 16.01
C ARG A 392 -11.17 8.56 17.00
N ARG A 393 -12.05 9.12 17.82
CA ARG A 393 -11.62 9.82 19.04
C ARG A 393 -11.16 8.76 20.06
N ALA A 394 -9.95 8.93 20.59
CA ALA A 394 -9.63 8.50 21.94
C ALA A 394 -10.28 9.45 22.95
#